data_AF-A0A0M2UQM3-F1
#
_entry.id   AF-A0A0M2UQM3-F1
#
_cell.length_a   1.000
_cell.length_b   1.000
_cell.length_c   1.000
_cell.angle_alpha   90.00
_cell.angle_beta   90.00
_cell.angle_gamma   90.00
#
_symmetry.space_group_name_H-M   'P 1'
#
loop_
_entity.id
_entity.type
_entity.pdbx_description
1 polymer ?
#
loop_
_entity_poly.entity_id
_entity_poly.type
_entity_poly.pdbx_seq_one_letter_code
_entity_poly.pdbx_strand_id
1 'polypeptide(L)'
;MKIRADIKNNTELYLREYMRIGDEKYSYHWQEKEGKLITRWDNAPHQKVKTFPHHKHLSDGTVVESYEITLEKVLKSIETKLGVKQ
;
A
#
# COMPACT_ATOMS: atom_id res chain seq x y z
N MET A 1 -13.19 5.14 4.66
CA MET A 1 -12.53 5.31 5.98
C MET A 1 -11.05 5.67 5.76
N LYS A 2 -10.43 6.47 6.64
CA LYS A 2 -8.99 6.74 6.65
C LYS A 2 -8.43 6.42 8.03
N ILE A 3 -7.40 5.60 8.09
CA ILE A 3 -6.72 5.20 9.33
C ILE A 3 -5.22 5.48 9.15
N ARG A 4 -4.53 5.80 10.24
CA ARG A 4 -3.07 5.83 10.33
C ARG A 4 -2.67 4.85 11.42
N ALA A 5 -1.72 3.97 11.13
CA ALA A 5 -1.15 3.03 12.09
C ALA A 5 0.35 3.27 12.20
N ASP A 6 0.84 3.47 13.44
CA ASP A 6 2.28 3.41 13.71
C ASP A 6 2.76 1.96 13.62
N ILE A 7 3.84 1.74 12.89
CA ILE A 7 4.48 0.44 12.70
C ILE A 7 5.88 0.49 13.35
N LYS A 8 6.47 -0.68 13.64
CA LYS A 8 7.85 -0.80 14.14
C LYS A 8 8.87 -0.08 13.22
N ASN A 9 10.06 0.15 13.76
CA ASN A 9 11.22 0.73 13.07
C ASN A 9 10.96 2.15 12.52
N ASN A 10 10.20 2.95 13.26
CA ASN A 10 9.88 4.33 12.89
C ASN A 10 9.23 4.45 11.51
N THR A 11 8.30 3.54 11.21
CA THR A 11 7.50 3.57 9.99
C THR A 11 6.02 3.71 10.32
N GLU A 12 5.22 4.05 9.33
CA GLU A 12 3.77 4.22 9.49
C GLU A 12 3.03 3.80 8.22
N LEU A 13 1.83 3.27 8.43
CA LEU A 13 0.93 2.82 7.38
C LEU A 13 -0.33 3.69 7.40
N TYR A 14 -0.59 4.38 6.29
CA TYR A 14 -1.87 5.05 6.04
C TYR A 14 -2.76 4.13 5.21
N LEU A 15 -3.98 3.93 5.70
CA LEU A 15 -4.95 3.03 5.10
C LEU A 15 -6.14 3.87 4.66
N ARG A 16 -6.52 3.76 3.40
CA ARG A 16 -7.77 4.32 2.89
C ARG A 16 -8.50 3.24 2.13
N GLU A 17 -9.72 2.95 2.57
CA GLU A 17 -10.62 2.05 1.87
C GLU A 17 -11.98 2.72 1.71
N TYR A 18 -12.58 2.52 0.55
CA TYR A 18 -13.93 2.94 0.21
C TYR A 18 -14.59 1.80 -0.55
N MET A 19 -15.65 1.26 0.03
CA MET A 19 -16.40 0.15 -0.55
C MET A 19 -17.78 0.66 -0.94
N ARG A 20 -18.08 0.54 -2.23
CA ARG A 20 -19.43 0.71 -2.78
C ARG A 20 -19.71 -0.48 -3.69
N ILE A 21 -20.97 -0.88 -3.80
CA ILE A 21 -21.38 -1.94 -4.73
C ILE A 21 -20.88 -1.58 -6.14
N GLY A 22 -19.95 -2.38 -6.67
CA GLY A 22 -19.33 -2.19 -7.98
C GLY A 22 -18.23 -1.12 -8.07
N ASP A 23 -17.82 -0.49 -6.97
CA ASP A 23 -16.72 0.48 -6.93
C ASP A 23 -15.96 0.39 -5.60
N GLU A 24 -14.89 -0.40 -5.62
CA GLU A 24 -13.98 -0.58 -4.50
C GLU A 24 -12.72 0.24 -4.75
N LYS A 25 -12.36 1.09 -3.80
CA LYS A 25 -11.13 1.90 -3.86
C LYS A 25 -10.29 1.67 -2.62
N TYR A 26 -8.99 1.48 -2.81
CA TYR A 26 -8.05 1.38 -1.72
C TYR A 26 -6.75 2.13 -1.99
N SER A 27 -6.10 2.57 -0.92
CA SER A 27 -4.73 3.06 -0.94
C SER A 27 -4.06 2.68 0.38
N TYR A 28 -3.00 1.88 0.28
CA TYR A 28 -2.17 1.48 1.41
C TYR A 28 -0.79 2.11 1.23
N HIS A 29 -0.49 3.15 2.01
CA HIS A 29 0.74 3.92 1.89
C HIS A 29 1.63 3.65 3.10
N TRP A 30 2.74 2.94 2.87
CA TRP A 30 3.74 2.66 3.89
C TRP A 30 4.97 3.54 3.70
N GLN A 31 5.33 4.31 4.73
CA GLN A 31 6.43 5.27 4.71
C GLN A 31 7.22 5.28 6.03
N GLU A 32 8.42 5.82 6.00
CA GLU A 32 9.16 6.26 7.18
C GLU A 32 8.41 7.45 7.84
N LYS A 33 8.53 7.67 9.16
CA LYS A 33 7.86 8.81 9.82
C LYS A 33 8.32 10.16 9.30
N GLU A 34 9.51 10.20 8.70
CA GLU A 34 10.09 11.35 8.01
C GLU A 34 9.42 11.64 6.65
N GLY A 35 8.44 10.82 6.23
CA GLY A 35 7.65 11.01 5.01
C GLY A 35 8.22 10.35 3.77
N LYS A 36 9.32 9.59 3.91
CA LYS A 36 9.92 8.87 2.78
C LYS A 36 9.12 7.60 2.47
N LEU A 37 8.56 7.55 1.26
CA LEU A 37 7.81 6.41 0.77
C LEU A 37 8.67 5.14 0.79
N ILE A 38 8.16 4.06 1.37
CA ILE A 38 8.75 2.73 1.27
C ILE A 38 8.05 1.96 0.16
N THR A 39 6.72 1.89 0.21
CA THR A 39 5.88 1.23 -0.81
C THR A 39 4.45 1.71 -0.67
N ARG A 40 3.74 1.92 -1.79
CA ARG A 40 2.29 2.18 -1.78
C ARG A 40 1.57 1.27 -2.75
N TRP A 41 0.49 0.64 -2.31
CA TRP A 41 -0.44 -0.10 -3.15
C TRP A 41 -1.70 0.72 -3.38
N ASP A 42 -2.16 0.78 -4.61
CA ASP A 42 -3.30 1.63 -4.98
C ASP A 42 -4.07 0.99 -6.14
N ASN A 43 -5.35 1.36 -6.28
CA ASN A 43 -6.19 0.99 -7.42
C ASN A 43 -6.85 2.22 -8.08
N ALA A 44 -6.29 3.42 -7.89
CA ALA A 44 -6.75 4.61 -8.57
C ALA A 44 -6.57 4.50 -10.10
N PRO A 45 -7.54 4.97 -10.91
CA PRO A 45 -7.56 4.80 -12.36
C PRO A 45 -6.66 5.83 -13.09
N HIS A 46 -5.41 5.98 -12.64
CA HIS A 46 -4.47 7.01 -13.12
C HIS A 46 -3.17 6.46 -13.72
N GLN A 47 -2.91 5.14 -13.64
CA GLN A 47 -1.68 4.52 -14.15
C GLN A 47 -1.94 3.66 -15.38
N LYS A 48 -0.95 3.56 -16.27
CA LYS A 48 -0.96 2.66 -17.43
C LYS A 48 -0.08 1.44 -17.16
N VAL A 49 -0.63 0.45 -16.44
CA VAL A 49 0.03 -0.85 -16.16
C VAL A 49 -0.87 -1.99 -16.64
N LYS A 50 -0.29 -3.17 -16.91
CA LYS A 50 -1.09 -4.33 -17.37
C LYS A 50 -2.11 -4.81 -16.34
N THR A 51 -1.82 -4.59 -15.06
CA THR A 51 -2.67 -4.97 -13.92
C THR A 51 -3.68 -3.87 -13.55
N PHE A 52 -3.97 -2.94 -14.45
CA PHE A 52 -4.92 -1.85 -14.23
C PHE A 52 -6.25 -2.35 -13.65
N PRO A 53 -6.79 -1.67 -12.63
CA PRO A 53 -6.32 -0.40 -12.06
C PRO A 53 -5.25 -0.55 -10.97
N HIS A 54 -4.93 -1.78 -10.59
CA HIS A 54 -4.06 -2.11 -9.47
C HIS A 54 -2.59 -1.88 -9.82
N HIS A 55 -1.85 -1.23 -8.93
CA HIS A 55 -0.43 -0.96 -9.11
C HIS A 55 0.26 -0.72 -7.77
N LYS A 56 1.60 -0.75 -7.80
CA LYS A 56 2.45 -0.50 -6.64
C LYS A 56 3.49 0.57 -6.95
N HIS A 57 3.58 1.59 -6.11
CA HIS A 57 4.63 2.62 -6.13
C HIS A 57 5.79 2.16 -5.25
N LEU A 58 7.01 2.34 -5.73
CA LEU A 58 8.26 2.06 -5.02
C LEU A 58 8.91 3.36 -4.51
N SER A 59 9.87 3.21 -3.60
CA SER A 59 10.58 4.34 -2.97
C SER A 59 11.40 5.20 -3.94
N ASP A 60 11.76 4.65 -5.10
CA ASP A 60 12.48 5.35 -6.18
C ASP A 60 11.53 6.11 -7.13
N GLY A 61 10.23 6.09 -6.87
CA GLY A 61 9.20 6.70 -7.72
C GLY A 61 8.69 5.79 -8.84
N THR A 62 9.24 4.58 -8.99
CA THR A 62 8.78 3.64 -10.02
C THR A 62 7.39 3.10 -9.69
N VAL A 63 6.55 3.01 -10.72
CA VAL A 63 5.26 2.32 -10.65
C VAL A 63 5.41 0.96 -11.30
N VAL A 64 5.12 -0.11 -10.55
CA VAL A 64 5.19 -1.49 -11.02
C VAL A 64 3.82 -2.15 -10.99
N GLU A 65 3.70 -3.22 -11.77
CA GLU A 65 2.52 -4.07 -11.76
C GLU A 65 2.30 -4.67 -10.36
N SER A 66 1.05 -4.62 -9.92
CA SER A 66 0.57 -5.33 -8.75
C SER A 66 -0.87 -5.70 -9.02
N TYR A 67 -1.27 -6.91 -8.66
CA TYR A 67 -2.67 -7.28 -8.69
C TYR A 67 -3.39 -6.69 -7.48
N GLU A 68 -4.70 -6.88 -7.44
CA GLU A 68 -5.53 -6.61 -6.29
C GLU A 68 -4.91 -7.17 -4.99
N ILE A 69 -4.95 -6.36 -3.93
CA ILE A 69 -4.32 -6.70 -2.66
C ILE A 69 -5.22 -6.31 -1.49
N THR A 70 -5.28 -7.18 -0.48
CA THR A 70 -5.99 -6.96 0.77
C THR A 70 -5.06 -6.37 1.83
N LEU A 71 -5.64 -5.74 2.85
CA LEU A 71 -4.88 -5.26 4.01
C LEU A 71 -4.03 -6.37 4.65
N GLU A 72 -4.55 -7.58 4.79
CA GLU A 72 -3.81 -8.72 5.35
C GLU A 72 -2.51 -9.01 4.57
N LYS A 73 -2.58 -9.05 3.24
CA LYS A 73 -1.41 -9.27 2.38
C LYS A 73 -0.41 -8.11 2.47
N VAL A 74 -0.90 -6.87 2.62
CA VAL A 74 -0.04 -5.70 2.86
C VAL A 74 0.70 -5.84 4.20
N LEU A 75 0.00 -6.16 5.29
CA LEU A 75 0.60 -6.33 6.61
C LEU A 75 1.65 -7.46 6.61
N LYS A 76 1.35 -8.59 5.95
CA LYS A 76 2.33 -9.69 5.79
C LYS A 76 3.56 -9.27 4.98
N SER A 77 3.38 -8.42 3.96
CA SER A 77 4.50 -7.87 3.19
C SER A 77 5.38 -6.97 4.05
N ILE A 78 4.78 -6.14 4.91
CA ILE A 78 5.48 -5.28 5.87
C ILE A 78 6.23 -6.13 6.90
N GLU A 79 5.57 -7.12 7.50
CA GLU A 79 6.16 -8.06 8.46
C GLU A 79 7.41 -8.73 7.87
N THR A 80 7.29 -9.26 6.65
CA THR A 80 8.39 -9.90 5.91
C THR A 80 9.56 -8.92 5.69
N LYS A 81 9.27 -7.68 5.27
CA LYS A 81 10.31 -6.66 5.05
C LYS A 81 11.01 -6.22 6.34
N LEU A 82 10.29 -6.18 7.45
CA LEU A 82 10.84 -5.79 8.76
C LEU A 82 11.58 -6.94 9.44
N GLY A 83 11.55 -8.16 8.88
CA GLY A 83 12.21 -9.32 9.46
C GLY A 83 11.61 -9.75 10.80
N VAL A 84 10.34 -9.41 11.06
CA VAL A 84 9.64 -9.86 12.27
C VAL A 84 9.29 -11.33 12.06
N LYS A 85 9.98 -12.23 12.77
CA LYS A 85 9.56 -13.62 12.89
C LYS A 85 8.37 -13.68 13.85
N GLN A 86 7.34 -14.45 13.49
CA GLN A 86 6.21 -14.78 14.36
C GLN A 86 6.68 -15.47 15.65
#